data_AF-A0A8H1TEK7-F1
#
_entry.id   AF-A0A8H1TEK7-F1
#
_cell.length_a   1.000
_cell.length_b   1.000
_cell.length_c   1.000
_cell.angle_alpha   90.00
_cell.angle_beta   90.00
_cell.angle_gamma   90.00
#
_symmetry.space_group_name_H-M   'P 1'
#
loop_
_entity.id
_entity.type
_entity.pdbx_description
1 polymer ?
#
loop_
_entity_poly.entity_id
_entity_poly.type
_entity_poly.pdbx_seq_one_letter_code
_entity_poly.pdbx_strand_id
1 'polypeptide(L)' 'MNDLLNDEELVELTGYQFPSKQCGALTRAGISYVKRRDGRPRVTWTHVNAALSGARSVQIAEEEQPNFDAI' A
#
# COMPACT_ATOMS: atom_id res chain seq x y z
N MET A 1 -1.46 -6.11 19.96
CA MET A 1 -0.79 -5.05 19.17
C MET A 1 -1.43 -5.02 17.80
N ASN A 2 -1.78 -3.84 17.29
CA ASN A 2 -2.36 -3.72 15.95
C ASN A 2 -1.21 -3.71 14.93
N ASP A 3 -1.22 -4.63 13.98
CA ASP A 3 -0.18 -4.75 12.95
C ASP A 3 -0.38 -3.75 11.80
N LEU A 4 -1.57 -3.15 11.71
CA LEU A 4 -1.89 -2.16 10.69
C LEU A 4 -1.23 -0.82 10.98
N LEU A 5 -0.49 -0.28 10.01
CA LEU A 5 0.08 1.06 10.13
C LEU A 5 -1.04 2.10 10.18
N ASN A 6 -0.95 2.97 11.18
CA ASN A 6 -1.74 4.18 11.24
C ASN A 6 -1.16 5.28 10.35
N ASP A 7 -1.83 6.42 10.32
CA ASP A 7 -1.51 7.51 9.41
C ASP A 7 -0.20 8.24 9.78
N GLU A 8 0.14 8.34 11.06
CA GLU A 8 1.40 8.92 11.53
C GLU A 8 2.57 7.98 11.18
N GLU A 9 2.42 6.69 11.43
CA GLU A 9 3.42 5.67 11.07
C GLU A 9 3.68 5.64 9.56
N LEU A 10 2.65 5.84 8.73
CA LEU A 10 2.80 5.97 7.28
C LEU A 10 3.59 7.22 6.88
N VAL A 11 3.41 8.34 7.59
CA VAL A 11 4.20 9.55 7.36
C VAL A 11 5.65 9.33 7.76
N GLU A 12 5.90 8.69 8.90
CA GLU A 12 7.27 8.38 9.36
C GLU A 12 7.98 7.42 8.40
N LEU A 13 7.30 6.35 7.97
CA LEU A 13 7.86 5.36 7.04
C LEU A 13 8.18 5.96 5.66
N THR A 14 7.29 6.80 5.13
CA THR A 14 7.42 7.31 3.76
C THR A 14 8.09 8.68 3.66
N GLY A 15 8.15 9.43 4.76
CA GLY A 15 8.60 10.82 4.80
C GLY A 15 7.64 11.83 4.16
N TYR A 16 6.42 11.42 3.78
CA TYR A 16 5.47 12.27 3.05
C TYR A 16 4.12 12.40 3.76
N GLN A 17 3.57 13.62 3.80
CA GLN A 17 2.22 13.88 4.29
C GLN A 17 1.12 13.63 3.24
N PHE A 18 1.44 13.75 1.96
CA PHE A 18 0.47 13.65 0.88
C PHE A 18 0.21 12.18 0.49
N PRO A 19 -1.05 11.70 0.50
CA PRO A 19 -1.39 10.30 0.20
C PRO A 19 -0.82 9.80 -1.15
N SER A 20 -0.88 10.63 -2.19
CA SER A 20 -0.33 10.31 -3.51
C SER A 20 1.18 10.08 -3.48
N LYS A 21 1.93 10.87 -2.69
CA LYS A 21 3.37 10.70 -2.52
C LYS A 21 3.71 9.48 -1.66
N GLN A 22 2.90 9.19 -0.65
CA GLN A 22 3.03 7.97 0.17
C GLN A 22 2.86 6.71 -0.69
N CYS A 23 1.79 6.63 -1.48
CA CYS A 23 1.54 5.55 -2.44
C CYS A 23 2.70 5.38 -3.42
N GLY A 24 3.22 6.49 -3.97
CA GLY A 24 4.40 6.46 -4.84
C GLY A 24 5.66 5.97 -4.14
N ALA A 25 5.89 6.35 -2.88
CA ALA A 25 7.03 5.89 -2.08
C ALA A 25 6.97 4.37 -1.83
N LEU A 26 5.80 3.86 -1.41
CA LEU A 26 5.58 2.43 -1.21
C LEU A 26 5.79 1.64 -2.51
N THR A 27 5.27 2.14 -3.64
CA THR A 27 5.44 1.52 -4.96
C THR A 27 6.92 1.44 -5.35
N ARG A 28 7.68 2.54 -5.18
CA ARG A 28 9.13 2.57 -5.46
C ARG A 28 9.92 1.63 -4.57
N ALA A 29 9.46 1.42 -3.33
CA ALA A 29 10.06 0.47 -2.40
C ALA A 29 9.63 -0.99 -2.67
N GLY A 30 8.76 -1.25 -3.66
CA GLY A 30 8.24 -2.58 -3.94
C GLY A 30 7.25 -3.10 -2.88
N ILE A 31 6.69 -2.20 -2.07
CA ILE A 31 5.75 -2.54 -1.00
C ILE A 31 4.33 -2.41 -1.54
N SER A 32 3.58 -3.52 -1.53
CA SER A 32 2.18 -3.56 -1.90
C SER A 32 1.29 -2.91 -0.83
N TYR A 33 0.22 -2.25 -1.25
CA TYR A 33 -0.73 -1.59 -0.34
C TYR A 33 -2.13 -1.60 -0.93
N VAL A 34 -3.13 -1.48 -0.05
CA VAL A 34 -4.53 -1.26 -0.44
C VAL A 34 -4.86 0.22 -0.33
N LYS A 35 -5.44 0.80 -1.38
CA LYS A 35 -5.87 2.20 -1.36
C LYS A 35 -7.24 2.31 -0.68
N ARG A 36 -7.35 3.19 0.31
CA ARG A 36 -8.61 3.51 1.02
C ARG A 36 -9.46 4.50 0.21
N ARG A 37 -10.71 4.70 0.61
CA ARG A 37 -11.65 5.66 -0.03
C ARG A 37 -11.15 7.11 0.01
N ASP A 38 -10.35 7.48 1.00
CA ASP A 38 -9.71 8.80 1.14
C ASP A 38 -8.43 8.94 0.30
N GLY A 39 -8.02 7.88 -0.40
CA GLY A 39 -6.80 7.83 -1.20
C GLY A 39 -5.53 7.49 -0.44
N ARG A 40 -5.58 7.30 0.89
CA ARG A 40 -4.42 6.89 1.70
C ARG A 40 -4.10 5.40 1.51
N PRO A 41 -2.80 5.03 1.52
CA PRO A 41 -2.43 3.62 1.51
C PRO A 41 -2.78 2.96 2.86
N ARG A 42 -2.96 1.65 2.81
CA ARG A 42 -3.19 0.79 3.96
C ARG A 42 -2.29 -0.43 3.83
N VAL A 43 -1.43 -0.62 4.82
CA VAL A 43 -0.39 -1.66 4.85
C VAL A 43 -0.10 -2.04 6.30
N THR A 44 0.44 -3.24 6.52
CA THR A 44 0.85 -3.70 7.85
C THR A 44 2.37 -3.71 8.00
N TRP A 45 2.85 -3.64 9.25
CA TRP A 45 4.28 -3.68 9.55
C TRP A 45 4.90 -4.99 9.10
N THR A 46 4.19 -6.11 9.30
CA THR A 46 4.58 -7.41 8.76
C THR A 46 4.85 -7.37 7.26
N HIS A 47 3.97 -6.72 6.48
CA HIS A 47 4.11 -6.67 5.02
C HIS A 47 5.26 -5.76 4.58
N VAL A 48 5.43 -4.60 5.23
CA VAL A 48 6.58 -3.71 5.01
C VAL A 48 7.88 -4.47 5.26
N ASN A 49 7.99 -5.14 6.40
CA ASN A 49 9.17 -5.90 6.77
C ASN A 49 9.46 -7.05 5.81
N ALA A 50 8.43 -7.78 5.37
CA ALA A 50 8.59 -8.85 4.38
C ALA A 50 9.15 -8.31 3.05
N ALA A 51 8.59 -7.21 2.54
CA ALA A 51 9.04 -6.57 1.31
C ALA A 51 10.50 -6.07 1.42
N LEU A 52 10.85 -5.41 2.54
CA LEU A 52 12.21 -4.92 2.78
C LEU A 52 13.23 -6.04 3.00
N SER A 53 12.80 -7.18 3.55
CA SER A 53 13.66 -8.35 3.77
C SER A 53 13.87 -9.20 2.50
N GLY A 54 13.29 -8.79 1.36
CA GLY A 54 13.35 -9.55 0.11
C GLY A 54 12.47 -10.80 0.09
N ALA A 55 11.64 -11.01 1.12
CA ALA A 55 10.59 -12.02 1.11
C ALA A 55 9.44 -11.48 0.23
N ARG A 56 9.59 -11.67 -1.09
CA ARG A 56 8.64 -11.19 -2.10
C ARG A 56 7.24 -11.73 -1.80
N SER A 57 6.39 -10.92 -1.18
CA SER A 57 4.96 -11.16 -1.12
C SER A 57 4.40 -10.92 -2.52
N VAL A 58 4.19 -12.00 -3.26
CA VAL A 58 3.51 -11.98 -4.55
C VAL A 58 2.08 -11.49 -4.30
N GLN A 59 1.80 -10.21 -4.55
CA GLN A 59 0.44 -9.70 -4.62
C GLN A 59 0.14 -9.41 -6.08
N ILE A 60 -0.61 -10.33 -6.69
CA ILE A 60 -1.24 -10.16 -7.99
C ILE A 60 -2.32 -9.09 -7.80
N ALA A 61 -2.05 -7.88 -8.27
CA ALA A 61 -3.08 -6.88 -8.42
C ALA A 61 -3.89 -7.23 -9.68
N GLU A 62 -4.82 -8.17 -9.55
CA GLU A 62 -5.95 -8.26 -10.49
C GLU A 62 -6.89 -7.11 -10.15
N GLU A 63 -6.65 -5.96 -10.78
CA GLU A 63 -7.69 -4.95 -10.97
C GLU A 63 -8.73 -5.55 -11.93
N GLU A 64 -9.61 -6.40 -11.40
CA GLU A 64 -10.80 -6.84 -12.12
C GLU A 64 -11.73 -5.63 -12.23
N GLN A 65 -11.48 -4.79 -13.25
CA GLN A 65 -12.41 -3.72 -13.61
C GLN A 65 -13.71 -4.40 -14.08
N PRO A 66 -14.86 -4.11 -13.45
CA PRO A 66 -16.12 -4.65 -13.92
C PRO A 66 -16.36 -4.16 -15.35
N ASN A 67 -16.60 -5.09 -16.28
CA ASN A 67 -16.90 -4.76 -17.67
C ASN A 67 -18.32 -4.15 -17.74
N PHE A 68 -18.40 -2.84 -17.94
CA PHE A 68 -19.66 -2.11 -18.08
C PHE A 68 -20.25 -2.16 -19.51
N ASP A 69 -19.63 -2.88 -20.46
CA ASP A 69 -20.12 -3.01 -21.85
C ASP A 69 -21.27 -4.02 -22.03
N ALA A 70 -21.88 -4.53 -20.96
CA ALA A 70 -23.12 -5.29 -21.08
C ALA A 70 -24.34 -4.32 -21.11
N ILE A 71 -24.61 -3.74 -22.30
CA ILE A 71 -25.90 -3.12 -22.65
C ILE A 71 -26.71 -4.08 -23.52
#